data_AF-B8M6L4-F1
#
_entry.id   AF-B8M6L4-F1
#
_cell.length_a   1.000
_cell.length_b   1.000
_cell.length_c   1.000
_cell.angle_alpha   90.00
_cell.angle_beta   90.00
_cell.angle_gamma   90.00
#
_symmetry.space_group_name_H-M   'P 1'
#
loop_
_entity.id
_entity.type
_entity.pdbx_description
1 polymer ?
#
loop_
_entity_poly.entity_id
_entity_poly.type
_entity_poly.pdbx_seq_one_letter_code
_entity_poly.pdbx_strand_id
1 'polypeptide(L)'
;MSPRLTVQRPSPSTVLFTASNAPARCTWSSKLAFGIEVLLRIVGFLLVLLVNFAKVRHFISITDGDWGVSPELWATKVGSLACRIADYYTWPIVAIASAILTFAVWRKRYTEESLLVIRGLGVQTSTSSSMYWSSAATRFIPTTQIQDIVIHEAFKGFEVRFYLAIIVEGEGGVVVVFPNLLPKRMLLEEVWRGARQCLYESKTVPLPG
;
A
#
# COMPACT_ATOMS: atom_id res chain seq x y z
N MET A 1 -5.09 1.56 -15.60
CA MET A 1 -4.26 0.34 -15.79
C MET A 1 -5.06 -0.85 -15.30
N SER A 2 -5.09 -1.93 -16.08
CA SER A 2 -5.75 -3.18 -15.65
C SER A 2 -4.94 -3.79 -14.50
N PRO A 3 -5.57 -4.17 -13.38
CA PRO A 3 -4.86 -4.84 -12.29
C PRO A 3 -4.32 -6.19 -12.76
N ARG A 4 -3.13 -6.55 -12.29
CA ARG A 4 -2.49 -7.84 -12.53
C ARG A 4 -2.83 -8.80 -11.40
N LEU A 5 -3.24 -10.02 -11.75
CA LEU A 5 -3.41 -11.11 -10.81
C LEU A 5 -2.13 -11.94 -10.75
N THR A 6 -1.69 -12.31 -9.54
CA THR A 6 -0.62 -13.28 -9.31
C THR A 6 -1.17 -14.36 -8.39
N VAL A 7 -1.03 -15.63 -8.80
CA VAL A 7 -1.48 -16.78 -8.02
C VAL A 7 -0.26 -17.51 -7.49
N GLN A 8 -0.23 -17.75 -6.19
CA GLN A 8 0.83 -18.50 -5.51
C GLN A 8 0.20 -19.63 -4.70
N ARG A 9 0.86 -20.80 -4.66
CA ARG A 9 0.44 -21.96 -3.85
C ARG A 9 1.55 -22.33 -2.88
N PRO A 10 1.62 -21.69 -1.69
CA PRO A 10 2.68 -21.95 -0.72
C PRO A 10 2.62 -23.37 -0.14
N SER A 11 1.42 -23.95 -0.04
CA SER A 11 1.20 -25.33 0.40
C SER A 11 0.09 -25.97 -0.44
N PRO A 12 -0.03 -27.32 -0.42
CA PRO A 12 -1.13 -28.01 -1.11
C PRO A 12 -2.52 -27.61 -0.62
N SER A 13 -2.61 -27.10 0.61
CA SER A 13 -3.85 -26.67 1.28
C SER A 13 -4.09 -25.16 1.23
N THR A 14 -3.17 -24.37 0.66
CA THR A 14 -3.23 -22.90 0.72
C THR A 14 -2.99 -22.28 -0.65
N VAL A 15 -3.87 -21.37 -1.04
CA VAL A 15 -3.75 -20.59 -2.28
C VAL A 15 -3.84 -19.11 -1.97
N LEU A 16 -2.87 -18.34 -2.46
CA LEU A 16 -2.81 -16.89 -2.33
C LEU A 16 -3.04 -16.25 -3.70
N PHE A 17 -4.09 -15.45 -3.79
CA PHE A 17 -4.40 -14.60 -4.93
C PHE A 17 -4.03 -13.17 -4.59
N THR A 18 -3.14 -12.54 -5.36
CA THR A 18 -2.76 -11.14 -5.18
C THR A 18 -3.10 -10.35 -6.42
N ALA A 19 -4.04 -9.42 -6.30
CA ALA A 19 -4.32 -8.40 -7.29
C ALA A 19 -3.49 -7.15 -6.98
N SER A 20 -2.78 -6.62 -7.97
CA SER A 20 -1.98 -5.40 -7.81
C SER A 20 -2.10 -4.52 -9.05
N ASN A 21 -2.27 -3.21 -8.85
CA ASN A 21 -2.14 -2.23 -9.94
C ASN A 21 -0.72 -1.67 -10.07
N ALA A 22 0.25 -2.24 -9.34
CA ALA A 22 1.63 -1.82 -9.44
C ALA A 22 2.12 -1.95 -10.89
N PRO A 23 2.86 -0.96 -11.41
CA PRO A 23 3.40 -1.02 -12.76
C PRO A 23 4.25 -2.28 -12.91
N ALA A 24 4.04 -3.02 -14.00
CA ALA A 24 4.81 -4.20 -14.31
C ALA A 24 6.28 -3.80 -14.52
N ARG A 25 7.13 -4.08 -13.53
CA ARG A 25 8.58 -3.80 -13.55
C ARG A 25 9.33 -4.78 -14.44
N CYS A 26 8.86 -4.97 -15.68
CA CYS A 26 9.45 -5.90 -16.63
C CYS A 26 10.54 -5.24 -17.48
N THR A 27 10.38 -3.96 -17.83
CA THR A 27 11.36 -3.23 -18.66
C THR A 27 12.40 -2.52 -17.79
N TRP A 28 13.64 -2.45 -18.27
CA TRP A 28 14.73 -1.75 -17.57
C TRP A 28 14.40 -0.26 -17.35
N SER A 29 13.73 0.38 -18.32
CA SER A 29 13.25 1.76 -18.21
C SER A 29 12.24 1.95 -17.08
N SER A 30 11.31 1.00 -16.87
CA SER A 30 10.35 1.08 -15.75
C SER A 30 11.01 0.92 -14.38
N LYS A 31 12.06 0.09 -14.30
CA LYS A 31 12.87 -0.08 -13.09
C LYS A 31 13.68 1.17 -12.79
N LEU A 32 14.29 1.78 -13.81
CA LEU A 32 15.00 3.05 -13.68
C LEU A 32 14.07 4.18 -13.28
N ALA A 33 12.92 4.33 -13.95
CA ALA A 33 11.96 5.37 -13.61
C ALA A 33 11.49 5.25 -12.15
N PHE A 34 11.21 4.02 -11.69
CA PHE A 34 10.91 3.76 -10.29
C PHE A 34 12.08 4.11 -9.36
N GLY A 35 13.31 3.72 -9.71
CA GLY A 35 14.51 4.06 -8.94
C GLY A 35 14.77 5.56 -8.85
N ILE A 36 14.60 6.29 -9.96
CA ILE A 36 14.70 7.75 -10.03
C ILE A 36 13.62 8.38 -9.16
N GLU A 37 12.38 7.90 -9.23
CA GLU A 37 11.29 8.41 -8.39
C GLU A 37 11.60 8.23 -6.89
N VAL A 38 12.08 7.05 -6.49
CA VAL A 38 12.49 6.79 -5.10
C VAL A 38 13.67 7.68 -4.70
N LEU A 39 14.66 7.84 -5.57
CA LEU A 39 15.82 8.72 -5.32
C LEU A 39 15.39 10.18 -5.13
N LEU A 40 14.53 10.69 -6.01
CA LEU A 40 13.98 12.04 -5.91
C LEU A 40 13.20 12.24 -4.61
N ARG A 41 12.45 11.23 -4.15
CA ARG A 41 11.76 11.27 -2.86
C ARG A 41 12.74 11.34 -1.68
N ILE A 42 13.79 10.52 -1.69
CA ILE A 42 14.82 10.52 -0.65
C ILE A 42 15.54 11.86 -0.61
N VAL A 43 15.98 12.36 -1.77
CA VAL A 43 16.66 13.66 -1.88
C VAL A 43 15.74 14.79 -1.42
N GLY A 44 14.47 14.80 -1.85
CA GLY A 44 13.49 15.79 -1.42
C GLY A 44 13.26 15.78 0.09
N PHE A 45 13.17 14.59 0.70
CA PHE A 45 13.03 14.45 2.15
C PHE A 45 14.27 14.96 2.91
N LEU A 46 15.48 14.62 2.44
CA LEU A 46 16.73 15.11 3.02
C LEU A 46 16.85 16.64 2.92
N LEU A 47 16.43 17.23 1.80
CA LEU A 47 16.40 18.68 1.62
C LEU A 47 15.41 19.35 2.58
N VAL A 48 14.23 18.76 2.80
CA VAL A 48 13.27 19.25 3.79
C VAL A 48 13.85 19.19 5.19
N LEU A 49 14.49 18.09 5.58
CA LEU A 49 15.15 17.99 6.87
C LEU A 49 16.25 19.05 7.02
N LEU A 50 17.05 19.27 5.98
CA LEU A 50 18.11 20.28 5.98
C LEU A 50 17.56 21.71 6.16
N VAL A 51 16.47 22.06 5.47
CA VAL A 51 15.83 23.39 5.59
C VAL A 51 15.19 23.57 6.97
N ASN A 52 14.52 22.55 7.51
CA ASN A 52 13.98 22.62 8.87
C ASN A 52 15.10 22.76 9.91
N PHE A 53 16.18 22.01 9.75
CA PHE A 53 17.36 22.10 10.61
C PHE A 53 17.99 23.50 10.53
N ALA A 54 18.12 24.06 9.32
CA ALA A 54 18.59 25.44 9.11
C ALA A 54 17.68 26.48 9.76
N LYS A 55 16.36 26.23 9.80
CA LYS A 55 15.41 27.14 10.46
C LYS A 55 15.53 27.08 11.98
N VAL A 56 15.77 25.90 12.54
CA VAL A 56 15.90 25.69 14.00
C VAL A 56 17.30 26.03 14.51
N ARG A 57 18.32 26.18 13.63
CA ARG A 57 19.70 26.54 13.99
C ARG A 57 19.80 27.76 14.93
N HIS A 58 18.98 28.78 14.67
CA HIS A 58 19.02 30.03 15.44
C HIS A 58 18.40 29.84 16.84
N PHE A 59 17.46 28.91 16.98
CA PHE A 59 16.86 28.56 18.27
C PHE A 59 17.81 27.67 19.09
N ILE A 60 18.45 26.68 18.44
CA ILE A 60 19.42 25.79 19.11
C ILE A 60 20.67 26.56 19.55
N SER A 61 21.15 27.52 18.73
CA SER A 61 22.32 28.34 19.06
C SER A 61 22.12 29.24 20.29
N ILE A 62 20.88 29.45 20.75
CA ILE A 62 20.57 30.27 21.93
C ILE A 62 20.60 29.43 23.22
N THR A 63 20.45 28.10 23.15
CA THR A 63 20.11 27.28 24.33
C THR A 63 21.28 26.54 24.98
N ASP A 64 22.34 26.08 24.29
CA ASP A 64 23.60 25.65 24.95
C ASP A 64 24.74 25.30 23.97
N GLY A 65 25.97 25.55 24.41
CA GLY A 65 27.17 25.78 23.59
C GLY A 65 27.93 24.58 23.01
N ASP A 66 27.36 23.39 22.79
CA ASP A 66 28.13 22.33 22.09
C ASP A 66 27.31 21.20 21.44
N TRP A 67 26.06 21.47 21.05
CA TRP A 67 25.30 20.56 20.17
C TRP A 67 25.14 21.19 18.79
N GLY A 68 26.28 21.56 18.18
CA GLY A 68 26.33 22.33 16.95
C GLY A 68 27.00 21.55 15.83
N VAL A 69 26.23 21.17 14.82
CA VAL A 69 26.73 20.73 13.52
C VAL A 69 27.85 21.66 13.03
N SER A 70 28.97 21.08 12.56
CA SER A 70 30.19 21.85 12.26
C SER A 70 29.89 23.03 11.31
N PRO A 71 30.47 24.23 11.56
CA PRO A 71 30.28 25.40 10.70
C PRO A 71 30.60 25.14 9.21
N GLU A 72 31.49 24.17 8.97
CA GLU A 72 31.89 23.71 7.65
C GLU A 72 30.73 23.13 6.82
N LEU A 73 29.75 22.48 7.46
CA LEU A 73 28.58 21.94 6.76
C LEU A 73 27.68 23.03 6.19
N TRP A 74 27.56 24.17 6.88
CA TRP A 74 26.80 25.33 6.40
C TRP A 74 27.53 26.11 5.31
N ALA A 75 28.87 26.03 5.27
CA ALA A 75 29.69 26.64 4.23
C ALA A 75 29.60 25.91 2.88
N THR A 76 29.06 24.68 2.84
CA THR A 76 28.84 23.96 1.58
C THR A 76 27.82 24.68 0.70
N LYS A 77 27.89 24.44 -0.63
CA LYS A 77 26.92 25.00 -1.60
C LYS A 77 25.47 24.60 -1.27
N VAL A 78 25.26 23.40 -0.74
CA VAL A 78 23.93 22.89 -0.37
C VAL A 78 23.46 23.50 0.96
N GLY A 79 24.34 23.59 1.95
CA GLY A 79 24.04 24.20 3.25
C GLY A 79 23.68 25.69 3.13
N SER A 80 24.45 26.45 2.35
CA SER A 80 24.21 27.88 2.11
C SER A 80 22.88 28.15 1.39
N LEU A 81 22.49 27.31 0.42
CA LEU A 81 21.18 27.39 -0.22
C LEU A 81 20.04 27.10 0.77
N ALA A 82 20.19 26.08 1.62
CA ALA A 82 19.20 25.76 2.65
C ALA A 82 19.04 26.90 3.67
N CYS A 83 20.14 27.54 4.10
CA CYS A 83 20.11 28.73 4.94
C CYS A 83 19.36 29.89 4.27
N ARG A 84 19.66 30.17 3.00
CA ARG A 84 18.98 31.25 2.25
C ARG A 84 17.47 31.01 2.17
N ILE A 85 17.04 29.78 1.91
CA ILE A 85 15.62 29.42 1.87
C ILE A 85 14.99 29.55 3.26
N ALA A 86 15.67 29.04 4.29
CA ALA A 86 15.20 29.12 5.67
C ALA A 86 15.04 30.57 6.14
N ASP A 87 15.97 31.47 5.81
CA ASP A 87 15.94 32.86 6.25
C ASP A 87 14.92 33.70 5.44
N TYR A 88 14.67 33.35 4.17
CA TYR A 88 13.73 34.08 3.31
C TYR A 88 12.25 33.82 3.65
N TYR A 89 11.89 32.58 4.00
CA TYR A 89 10.49 32.20 4.25
C TYR A 89 10.14 32.20 5.74
N THR A 90 8.89 32.55 6.07
CA THR A 90 8.39 32.51 7.45
C THR A 90 8.21 31.06 7.94
N TRP A 91 8.29 30.87 9.26
CA TRP A 91 8.22 29.55 9.88
C TRP A 91 6.95 28.73 9.48
N PRO A 92 5.74 29.33 9.41
CA PRO A 92 4.54 28.59 8.99
C PRO A 92 4.60 28.09 7.54
N ILE A 93 5.16 28.87 6.63
CA ILE A 93 5.27 28.48 5.21
C ILE A 93 6.21 27.28 5.07
N VAL A 94 7.35 27.33 5.77
CA VAL A 94 8.31 26.22 5.80
C VAL A 94 7.68 24.95 6.39
N ALA A 95 6.90 25.09 7.47
CA ALA A 95 6.20 23.97 8.12
C ALA A 95 5.11 23.34 7.23
N ILE A 96 4.33 24.15 6.51
CA ILE A 96 3.30 23.64 5.59
C ILE A 96 3.95 22.95 4.40
N ALA A 97 4.97 23.58 3.79
CA ALA A 97 5.68 23.02 2.65
C ALA A 97 6.39 21.70 3.02
N SER A 98 7.00 21.62 4.19
CA SER A 98 7.63 20.40 4.69
C SER A 98 6.62 19.29 4.95
N ALA A 99 5.45 19.62 5.52
CA ALA A 99 4.36 18.66 5.72
C ALA A 99 3.83 18.12 4.39
N ILE A 100 3.60 18.98 3.39
CA ILE A 100 3.13 18.58 2.05
C ILE A 100 4.16 17.68 1.36
N LEU A 101 5.44 18.06 1.37
CA LEU A 101 6.47 17.28 0.68
C LEU A 101 6.68 15.93 1.36
N THR A 102 6.68 15.91 2.70
CA THR A 102 6.74 14.66 3.46
C THR A 102 5.51 13.80 3.17
N PHE A 103 4.30 14.35 3.18
CA PHE A 103 3.11 13.60 2.80
C PHE A 103 3.20 13.02 1.39
N ALA A 104 3.69 13.80 0.42
CA ALA A 104 3.87 13.35 -0.96
C ALA A 104 4.91 12.22 -1.09
N VAL A 105 6.01 12.29 -0.34
CA VAL A 105 7.06 11.26 -0.30
C VAL A 105 6.53 9.95 0.27
N TRP A 106 5.70 10.01 1.31
CA TRP A 106 5.21 8.84 2.03
C TRP A 106 3.93 8.23 1.44
N ARG A 107 3.30 8.91 0.48
CA ARG A 107 2.14 8.40 -0.25
C ARG A 107 2.55 7.27 -1.20
N LYS A 108 1.93 6.09 -1.00
CA LYS A 108 2.08 4.92 -1.86
C LYS A 108 1.24 5.12 -3.11
N ARG A 109 1.85 4.94 -4.29
CA ARG A 109 1.18 5.13 -5.61
C ARG A 109 0.48 3.88 -6.15
N TYR A 110 0.58 2.75 -5.44
CA TYR A 110 0.02 1.48 -5.85
C TYR A 110 -0.78 0.84 -4.72
N THR A 111 -1.83 0.13 -5.10
CA THR A 111 -2.72 -0.62 -4.21
C THR A 111 -2.56 -2.10 -4.53
N GLU A 112 -2.45 -2.89 -3.48
CA GLU A 112 -2.36 -4.35 -3.57
C GLU A 112 -3.42 -4.93 -2.67
N GLU A 113 -4.16 -5.89 -3.19
CA GLU A 113 -5.23 -6.55 -2.46
C GLU A 113 -5.06 -8.05 -2.67
N SER A 114 -5.20 -8.84 -1.62
CA SER A 114 -5.00 -10.27 -1.69
C SER A 114 -6.10 -11.05 -0.99
N LEU A 115 -6.37 -12.23 -1.53
CA LEU A 115 -7.23 -13.25 -0.97
C LEU A 115 -6.38 -14.48 -0.71
N LEU A 116 -6.18 -14.82 0.55
CA LEU A 116 -5.58 -16.06 0.99
C LEU A 116 -6.70 -17.04 1.33
N VAL A 117 -6.69 -18.20 0.70
CA VAL A 117 -7.65 -19.28 0.98
C VAL A 117 -6.89 -20.42 1.62
N ILE A 118 -7.33 -20.84 2.80
CA ILE A 118 -6.73 -21.93 3.58
C ILE A 118 -7.79 -23.01 3.73
N ARG A 119 -7.55 -24.17 3.11
CA ARG A 119 -8.45 -25.32 3.13
C ARG A 119 -8.80 -25.72 4.57
N GLY A 120 -10.09 -25.87 4.85
CA GLY A 120 -10.61 -26.27 6.15
C GLY A 120 -10.56 -25.19 7.25
N LEU A 121 -9.85 -24.08 7.03
CA LEU A 121 -9.73 -23.00 8.02
C LEU A 121 -10.61 -21.81 7.63
N GLY A 122 -10.42 -21.25 6.43
CA GLY A 122 -11.23 -20.13 5.95
C GLY A 122 -10.51 -19.30 4.90
N VAL A 123 -10.94 -18.06 4.79
CA VAL A 123 -10.41 -17.08 3.84
C VAL A 123 -9.94 -15.84 4.56
N GLN A 124 -8.82 -15.27 4.12
CA GLN A 124 -8.29 -14.01 4.62
C GLN A 124 -8.18 -13.02 3.48
N THR A 125 -8.87 -11.90 3.61
CA THR A 125 -8.72 -10.74 2.71
C THR A 125 -7.71 -9.77 3.30
N SER A 126 -6.76 -9.30 2.50
CA SER A 126 -5.80 -8.26 2.90
C SER A 126 -5.81 -7.12 1.90
N THR A 127 -5.99 -5.89 2.38
CA THR A 127 -5.97 -4.67 1.54
C THR A 127 -4.81 -3.80 1.97
N SER A 128 -3.89 -3.52 1.04
CA SER A 128 -2.73 -2.67 1.30
C SER A 128 -3.14 -1.21 1.43
N SER A 129 -2.60 -0.54 2.45
CA SER A 129 -2.89 0.87 2.73
C SER A 129 -2.26 1.81 1.69
N SER A 130 -2.86 2.99 1.53
CA SER A 130 -2.39 4.05 0.61
C SER A 130 -1.10 4.75 1.07
N MET A 131 -0.57 4.40 2.23
CA MET A 131 0.56 5.05 2.88
C MET A 131 1.61 4.01 3.27
N TYR A 132 2.90 4.29 3.03
CA TYR A 132 3.97 3.29 3.24
C TYR A 132 4.12 2.79 4.68
N TRP A 133 3.75 3.59 5.67
CA TRP A 133 3.85 3.23 7.10
C TRP A 133 2.60 2.56 7.67
N SER A 134 1.52 2.50 6.89
CA SER A 134 0.25 1.96 7.36
C SER A 134 0.14 0.48 7.01
N SER A 135 -0.11 -0.34 8.02
CA SER A 135 -0.32 -1.78 7.87
C SER A 135 -1.50 -2.08 6.95
N ALA A 136 -1.40 -3.19 6.22
CA ALA A 136 -2.53 -3.68 5.43
C ALA A 136 -3.69 -4.06 6.35
N ALA A 137 -4.91 -3.69 5.98
CA ALA A 137 -6.11 -4.14 6.68
C ALA A 137 -6.32 -5.63 6.35
N THR A 138 -6.24 -6.49 7.36
CA THR A 138 -6.46 -7.93 7.23
C THR A 138 -7.76 -8.32 7.90
N ARG A 139 -8.53 -9.18 7.25
CA ARG A 139 -9.76 -9.74 7.79
C ARG A 139 -9.82 -11.22 7.48
N PHE A 140 -9.95 -12.03 8.52
CA PHE A 140 -10.12 -13.47 8.40
C PHE A 140 -11.58 -13.84 8.58
N ILE A 141 -12.08 -14.76 7.75
CA ILE A 141 -13.44 -15.26 7.75
C ILE A 141 -13.35 -16.80 7.83
N PRO A 142 -13.78 -17.41 8.95
CA PRO A 142 -13.76 -18.86 9.13
C PRO A 142 -14.65 -19.58 8.11
N THR A 143 -14.27 -20.79 7.68
CA THR A 143 -15.06 -21.58 6.72
C THR A 143 -16.49 -21.83 7.18
N THR A 144 -16.71 -21.98 8.50
CA THR A 144 -18.04 -22.20 9.09
C THR A 144 -19.01 -21.03 8.90
N GLN A 145 -18.48 -19.83 8.69
CA GLN A 145 -19.28 -18.61 8.49
C GLN A 145 -19.46 -18.29 7.01
N ILE A 146 -18.77 -18.98 6.10
CA ILE A 146 -18.86 -18.71 4.66
C ILE A 146 -20.08 -19.45 4.10
N GLN A 147 -21.09 -18.69 3.66
CA GLN A 147 -22.24 -19.26 2.97
C GLN A 147 -21.90 -19.57 1.51
N ASP A 148 -21.45 -18.55 0.77
CA ASP A 148 -20.98 -18.69 -0.61
C ASP A 148 -20.04 -17.56 -1.01
N ILE A 149 -19.29 -17.79 -2.08
CA ILE A 149 -18.46 -16.79 -2.75
C ILE A 149 -19.11 -16.50 -4.10
N VAL A 150 -19.44 -15.24 -4.36
CA VAL A 150 -20.20 -14.81 -5.53
C VAL A 150 -19.49 -13.69 -6.29
N ILE A 151 -19.70 -13.63 -7.60
CA ILE A 151 -19.30 -12.49 -8.43
C ILE A 151 -20.55 -11.68 -8.72
N HIS A 152 -20.56 -10.42 -8.32
CA HIS A 152 -21.65 -9.49 -8.59
C HIS A 152 -21.19 -8.32 -9.43
N GLU A 153 -22.15 -7.69 -10.11
CA GLU A 153 -21.99 -6.43 -10.80
C GLU A 153 -22.56 -5.29 -9.97
N ALA A 154 -21.89 -4.13 -10.00
CA ALA A 154 -22.35 -2.91 -9.36
C ALA A 154 -22.01 -1.69 -10.22
N PHE A 155 -22.79 -0.63 -10.05
CA PHE A 155 -22.53 0.66 -10.67
C PHE A 155 -21.54 1.46 -9.81
N LYS A 156 -20.41 1.86 -10.40
CA LYS A 156 -19.48 2.81 -9.80
C LYS A 156 -19.47 4.09 -10.63
N GLY A 157 -20.25 5.08 -10.21
CA GLY A 157 -20.54 6.25 -11.05
C GLY A 157 -21.38 5.84 -12.25
N PHE A 158 -20.82 5.96 -13.46
CA PHE A 158 -21.47 5.57 -14.72
C PHE A 158 -20.87 4.30 -15.35
N GLU A 159 -19.96 3.62 -14.65
CA GLU A 159 -19.31 2.39 -15.13
C GLU A 159 -19.88 1.17 -14.39
N VAL A 160 -20.21 0.10 -15.13
CA VAL A 160 -20.54 -1.20 -14.55
C VAL A 160 -19.24 -1.93 -14.22
N ARG A 161 -19.07 -2.31 -12.96
CA ARG A 161 -17.91 -3.03 -12.47
C ARG A 161 -18.30 -4.33 -11.79
N PHE A 162 -17.49 -5.36 -12.02
CA PHE A 162 -17.62 -6.64 -11.33
C PHE A 162 -16.80 -6.61 -10.03
N TYR A 163 -17.31 -7.28 -9.01
CA TYR A 163 -16.62 -7.49 -7.74
C TYR A 163 -16.86 -8.90 -7.23
N LEU A 164 -15.85 -9.45 -6.56
CA LEU A 164 -15.94 -10.73 -5.86
C LEU A 164 -16.34 -10.46 -4.41
N ALA A 165 -17.41 -11.10 -3.96
CA ALA A 165 -17.97 -10.93 -2.64
C ALA A 165 -18.10 -12.28 -1.93
N ILE A 166 -17.93 -12.25 -0.62
CA ILE A 166 -18.09 -13.39 0.28
C ILE A 166 -19.31 -13.11 1.15
N ILE A 167 -20.29 -14.01 1.09
CA ILE A 167 -21.49 -13.94 1.90
C ILE A 167 -21.16 -14.62 3.23
N VAL A 168 -21.24 -13.85 4.31
CA VAL A 168 -20.88 -14.29 5.67
C VAL A 168 -22.16 -14.45 6.49
N GLU A 169 -22.31 -15.60 7.15
CA GLU A 169 -23.43 -15.87 8.05
C GLU A 169 -23.37 -14.97 9.28
N GLY A 170 -24.51 -14.38 9.65
CA GLY A 170 -24.61 -13.49 10.81
C GLY A 170 -24.23 -12.03 10.57
N GLU A 171 -23.76 -11.70 9.36
CA GLU A 171 -23.52 -10.31 8.95
C GLU A 171 -24.59 -9.82 7.97
N GLY A 172 -25.13 -8.62 8.18
CA GLY A 172 -26.13 -8.01 7.29
C GLY A 172 -25.57 -7.51 5.94
N GLY A 173 -24.27 -7.73 5.69
CA GLY A 173 -23.56 -7.25 4.51
C GLY A 173 -22.60 -8.28 3.94
N VAL A 174 -22.13 -8.03 2.71
CA VAL A 174 -21.16 -8.90 2.04
C VAL A 174 -19.74 -8.35 2.17
N VAL A 175 -18.76 -9.24 2.28
CA VAL A 175 -17.35 -8.83 2.30
C VAL A 175 -16.80 -8.81 0.88
N VAL A 176 -16.42 -7.63 0.40
CA VAL A 176 -15.78 -7.46 -0.91
C VAL A 176 -14.30 -7.82 -0.84
N VAL A 177 -13.85 -8.76 -1.67
CA VAL A 177 -12.48 -9.28 -1.65
C VAL A 177 -11.45 -8.27 -2.14
N PHE A 178 -11.80 -7.52 -3.18
CA PHE A 178 -10.93 -6.53 -3.83
C PHE A 178 -11.62 -5.15 -3.89
N PRO A 179 -11.79 -4.46 -2.75
CA PRO A 179 -12.65 -3.28 -2.65
C PRO A 179 -12.18 -2.09 -3.49
N ASN A 180 -10.88 -1.91 -3.68
CA ASN A 180 -10.32 -0.76 -4.39
C ASN A 180 -9.97 -1.08 -5.84
N LEU A 181 -9.37 -2.24 -6.11
CA LEU A 181 -8.85 -2.58 -7.43
C LEU A 181 -9.94 -2.94 -8.42
N LEU A 182 -11.05 -3.53 -7.95
CA LEU A 182 -12.18 -4.01 -8.76
C LEU A 182 -11.74 -4.63 -10.11
N PRO A 183 -11.02 -5.76 -10.08
CA PRO A 183 -10.51 -6.41 -11.28
C PRO A 183 -11.58 -6.76 -12.31
N LYS A 184 -11.16 -6.93 -13.57
CA LYS A 184 -12.05 -7.41 -14.64
C LYS A 184 -12.60 -8.80 -14.32
N ARG A 185 -13.81 -9.08 -14.81
CA ARG A 185 -14.53 -10.35 -14.62
C ARG A 185 -13.66 -11.59 -14.86
N MET A 186 -12.87 -11.62 -15.93
CA MET A 186 -11.99 -12.76 -16.24
C MET A 186 -11.03 -13.12 -15.09
N LEU A 187 -10.44 -12.11 -14.42
CA LEU A 187 -9.56 -12.34 -13.27
C LEU A 187 -10.36 -12.78 -12.04
N LEU A 188 -11.55 -12.21 -11.83
CA LEU A 188 -12.43 -12.60 -10.73
C LEU A 188 -12.92 -14.04 -10.86
N GLU A 189 -13.22 -14.49 -12.08
CA GLU A 189 -13.62 -15.87 -12.36
C GLU A 189 -12.49 -16.86 -12.03
N GLU A 190 -11.25 -16.51 -12.35
CA GLU A 190 -10.08 -17.32 -12.00
C GLU A 190 -9.91 -17.44 -10.48
N VAL A 191 -9.99 -16.31 -9.76
CA VAL A 191 -9.93 -16.30 -8.29
C VAL A 191 -11.09 -17.08 -7.68
N TRP A 192 -12.31 -16.90 -8.20
CA TRP A 192 -13.51 -17.59 -7.72
C TRP A 192 -13.40 -19.11 -7.89
N ARG A 193 -13.00 -19.59 -9.08
CA ARG A 193 -12.81 -21.02 -9.33
C ARG A 193 -11.76 -21.61 -8.39
N GLY A 194 -10.61 -20.94 -8.27
CA GLY A 194 -9.52 -21.42 -7.42
C GLY A 194 -9.85 -21.37 -5.93
N ALA A 195 -10.57 -20.34 -5.47
CA ALA A 195 -11.02 -20.23 -4.08
C ALA A 195 -12.03 -21.33 -3.74
N ARG A 196 -13.05 -21.54 -4.59
CA ARG A 196 -14.05 -22.61 -4.39
C ARG A 196 -13.43 -24.00 -4.41
N GLN A 197 -12.51 -24.26 -5.34
CA GLN A 197 -11.79 -25.53 -5.38
C GLN A 197 -11.07 -25.78 -4.05
N CYS A 198 -10.32 -24.79 -3.54
CA CYS A 198 -9.58 -24.95 -2.30
C CYS A 198 -10.50 -25.09 -1.06
N LEU A 199 -11.59 -24.33 -1.00
CA LEU A 199 -12.49 -24.28 0.15
C LEU A 199 -13.42 -25.51 0.26
N TYR A 200 -13.94 -26.00 -0.87
CA TYR A 200 -14.96 -27.07 -0.87
C TYR A 200 -14.39 -28.48 -1.08
N GLU A 201 -13.17 -28.63 -1.60
CA GLU A 201 -12.52 -29.94 -1.77
C GLU A 201 -12.23 -30.63 -0.42
N SER A 202 -12.16 -29.89 0.69
CA SER A 202 -12.13 -30.50 2.04
C SER A 202 -13.45 -31.13 2.46
N LYS A 203 -14.59 -30.68 1.90
CA LYS A 203 -15.91 -31.23 2.27
C LYS A 203 -16.13 -32.63 1.68
N THR A 204 -15.38 -32.97 0.62
CA THR A 204 -15.50 -34.23 -0.12
C THR A 204 -14.54 -35.33 0.36
N VAL A 205 -13.52 -35.01 1.16
CA VAL A 205 -12.58 -36.00 1.70
C VAL A 205 -12.94 -36.26 3.17
N PRO A 206 -13.48 -37.44 3.53
CA PRO A 206 -13.69 -37.80 4.93
C PRO A 206 -12.36 -37.83 5.66
N LEU A 207 -12.33 -37.30 6.89
CA LEU A 207 -11.19 -37.48 7.78
C LEU A 207 -10.96 -38.98 8.00
N PRO A 208 -9.73 -39.51 7.86
CA PRO A 208 -9.43 -40.85 8.34
C PRO A 208 -9.61 -40.83 9.87
N GLY A 209 -10.55 -41.67 10.34
CA GLY A 209 -10.75 -41.95 11.76
C GLY A 209 -9.67 -42.86 12.33
#